data_AF-A0A9D7CCE4-F1
#
_entry.id   AF-A0A9D7CCE4-F1
#
_cell.length_a   1.000
_cell.length_b   1.000
_cell.length_c   1.000
_cell.angle_alpha   90.00
_cell.angle_beta   90.00
_cell.angle_gamma   90.00
#
_symmetry.space_group_name_H-M   'P 1'
#
loop_
_entity.id
_entity.type
_entity.pdbx_description
1 polymer ?
#
loop_
_entity_poly.entity_id
_entity_poly.type
_entity_poly.pdbx_seq_one_letter_code
_entity_poly.pdbx_strand_id
1 'polypeptide(L)'
;MLNLDTLDFAKGGGFVTVVCQDARTQAVLMVARADREALTRTVTTGEMHYHSRTRGLWHKGATSGHVQHVVSLHADCDGDAVLALVTPAGPACHTGARSCFFQGGEEDAGGVSASAEEMAGGPPQEQPTPSSPTIPHQSIPAPTVSTADAVLAHLATTIAERAAALPLPAGVTPSYTQRLLSDRNLRLKKLGEEATELAVACADEDRPRAAEEAGDIVYHTLVALAAIGVTLDDLTEVLQARSR
;
A
#
# COMPACT_ATOMS: atom_id res chain seq x y z
N MET A 1 4.41 0.59 -20.81
CA MET A 1 5.08 1.90 -20.64
C MET A 1 4.03 2.98 -20.87
N LEU A 2 3.94 3.99 -20.00
CA LEU A 2 2.97 5.09 -20.14
C LEU A 2 3.25 5.90 -21.41
N ASN A 3 2.21 6.15 -22.22
CA ASN A 3 2.31 7.07 -23.35
C ASN A 3 2.17 8.51 -22.85
N LEU A 4 3.26 9.28 -22.85
CA LEU A 4 3.27 10.66 -22.35
C LEU A 4 2.42 11.63 -23.18
N ASP A 5 2.05 11.27 -24.40
CA ASP A 5 1.19 12.11 -25.26
C ASP A 5 -0.28 12.06 -24.85
N THR A 6 -0.64 11.12 -23.97
CA THR A 6 -1.99 11.03 -23.38
C THR A 6 -2.21 11.94 -22.18
N LEU A 7 -1.15 12.61 -21.69
CA LEU A 7 -1.21 13.46 -20.50
C LEU A 7 -1.49 14.92 -20.85
N ASP A 8 -2.40 15.54 -20.09
CA ASP A 8 -2.74 16.96 -20.19
C ASP A 8 -1.90 17.80 -19.22
N PHE A 9 -0.66 18.08 -19.64
CA PHE A 9 0.21 19.00 -18.91
C PHE A 9 -0.32 20.44 -18.90
N ALA A 10 -1.15 20.84 -19.88
CA ALA A 10 -1.61 22.22 -20.00
C ALA A 10 -2.59 22.57 -18.86
N LYS A 11 -3.46 21.64 -18.48
CA LYS A 11 -4.42 21.80 -17.36
C LYS A 11 -3.73 22.13 -16.03
N GLY A 12 -2.56 21.55 -15.77
CA GLY A 12 -1.75 21.82 -14.57
C GLY A 12 -0.68 22.91 -14.74
N GLY A 13 -0.71 23.69 -15.83
CA GLY A 13 0.25 24.76 -16.09
C GLY A 13 1.67 24.26 -16.39
N GLY A 14 1.76 23.20 -17.19
CA GLY A 14 3.00 22.51 -17.58
C GLY A 14 3.32 21.27 -16.75
N PHE A 15 2.46 20.90 -15.78
CA PHE A 15 2.70 19.81 -14.84
C PHE A 15 1.49 18.89 -14.74
N VAL A 16 1.73 17.63 -14.39
CA VAL A 16 0.73 16.69 -13.88
C VAL A 16 0.99 16.38 -12.42
N THR A 17 -0.07 15.98 -11.69
CA THR A 17 0.06 15.44 -10.34
C THR A 17 0.60 14.03 -10.41
N VAL A 18 1.53 13.66 -9.52
CA VAL A 18 2.04 12.30 -9.42
C VAL A 18 1.77 11.77 -8.02
N VAL A 19 0.96 10.73 -7.93
CA VAL A 19 0.75 9.94 -6.72
C VAL A 19 1.73 8.79 -6.74
N CYS A 20 2.72 8.81 -5.84
CA CYS A 20 3.71 7.74 -5.72
C CYS A 20 3.25 6.76 -4.65
N GLN A 21 3.04 5.51 -5.04
CA GLN A 21 2.53 4.44 -4.18
C GLN A 21 3.51 3.27 -4.16
N ASP A 22 3.68 2.67 -2.99
CA ASP A 22 4.47 1.45 -2.83
C ASP A 22 3.78 0.30 -3.55
N ALA A 23 4.44 -0.30 -4.55
CA ALA A 23 3.87 -1.37 -5.35
C ALA A 23 3.53 -2.62 -4.51
N ARG A 24 4.24 -2.84 -3.39
CA ARG A 24 4.08 -4.00 -2.53
C ARG A 24 3.06 -3.75 -1.42
N THR A 25 3.13 -2.60 -0.75
CA THR A 25 2.26 -2.32 0.42
C THR A 25 1.03 -1.51 0.07
N GLN A 26 0.92 -1.02 -1.17
CA GLN A 26 -0.15 -0.11 -1.62
C GLN A 26 -0.24 1.20 -0.80
N ALA A 27 0.77 1.50 0.02
CA ALA A 27 0.81 2.73 0.80
C ALA A 27 1.14 3.90 -0.13
N VAL A 28 0.37 4.98 -0.06
CA VAL A 28 0.77 6.24 -0.71
C VAL A 28 2.01 6.76 0.00
N LEU A 29 3.11 6.89 -0.74
CA LEU A 29 4.42 7.31 -0.22
C LEU A 29 4.56 8.83 -0.23
N MET A 30 4.17 9.47 -1.34
CA MET A 30 4.23 10.92 -1.49
C MET A 30 3.38 11.37 -2.67
N VAL A 31 3.03 12.66 -2.66
CA VAL A 31 2.47 13.36 -3.83
C VAL A 31 3.46 14.42 -4.27
N ALA A 32 3.70 14.49 -5.57
CA ALA A 32 4.56 15.50 -6.18
C ALA A 32 4.00 15.90 -7.55
N ARG A 33 4.74 16.75 -8.26
CA ARG A 33 4.44 17.11 -9.64
C ARG A 33 5.55 16.65 -10.56
N ALA A 34 5.20 16.42 -11.81
CA ALA A 34 6.16 16.17 -12.88
C ALA A 34 5.71 16.90 -14.13
N ASP A 35 6.66 17.51 -14.83
CA ASP A 35 6.46 17.98 -16.20
C ASP A 35 6.85 16.88 -17.20
N ARG A 36 6.75 17.20 -18.49
CA ARG A 36 7.11 16.25 -19.55
C ARG A 36 8.56 15.81 -19.47
N GLU A 37 9.48 16.71 -19.11
CA GLU A 37 10.91 16.35 -18.96
C GLU A 37 11.12 15.35 -17.82
N ALA A 38 10.54 15.59 -16.65
CA ALA A 38 10.62 14.68 -15.50
C ALA A 38 10.07 13.29 -15.83
N LEU A 39 8.91 13.19 -16.47
CA LEU A 39 8.35 11.88 -16.85
C LEU A 39 9.15 11.19 -17.95
N THR A 40 9.72 11.95 -18.90
CA THR A 40 10.62 11.39 -19.92
C THR A 40 11.84 10.75 -19.29
N ARG A 41 12.47 11.42 -18.31
CA ARG A 41 13.60 10.85 -17.55
C ARG A 41 13.16 9.63 -16.74
N THR A 42 12.00 9.71 -16.08
CA THR A 42 11.45 8.59 -15.31
C THR A 42 11.29 7.32 -16.16
N VAL A 43 10.70 7.47 -17.35
CA VAL A 43 10.52 6.37 -18.31
C VAL A 43 11.87 5.87 -18.84
N THR A 44 12.85 6.75 -19.01
CA THR A 44 14.19 6.41 -19.54
C THR A 44 15.05 5.68 -18.50
N THR A 45 15.07 6.13 -17.25
CA THR A 45 15.95 5.60 -16.20
C THR A 45 15.30 4.47 -15.40
N GLY A 46 13.96 4.36 -15.42
CA GLY A 46 13.23 3.46 -14.52
C GLY A 46 13.21 3.95 -13.06
N GLU A 47 13.54 5.21 -12.81
CA GLU A 47 13.59 5.81 -11.47
C GLU A 47 12.82 7.12 -11.42
N MET A 48 12.10 7.40 -10.33
CA MET A 48 11.24 8.58 -10.24
C MET A 48 12.01 9.89 -10.30
N HIS A 49 11.66 10.71 -11.29
CA HIS A 49 12.03 12.12 -11.40
C HIS A 49 10.79 12.99 -11.25
N TYR A 50 10.96 14.14 -10.61
CA TYR A 50 9.88 15.09 -10.34
C TYR A 50 10.34 16.52 -10.65
N HIS A 51 9.40 17.46 -10.73
CA HIS A 51 9.71 18.86 -10.99
C HIS A 51 8.89 19.80 -10.08
N SER A 52 9.61 20.64 -9.34
CA SER A 52 9.05 21.64 -8.43
C SER A 52 9.31 23.03 -9.00
N ARG A 53 8.34 23.94 -8.90
CA ARG A 53 8.51 25.34 -9.30
C ARG A 53 9.66 26.05 -8.60
N THR A 54 9.99 25.67 -7.37
CA THR A 54 11.05 26.33 -6.57
C THR A 54 12.40 25.63 -6.67
N ARG A 55 12.42 24.30 -6.75
CA ARG A 55 13.66 23.49 -6.80
C ARG A 55 14.10 23.13 -8.22
N GLY A 56 13.21 23.25 -9.20
CA GLY A 56 13.42 22.72 -10.54
C GLY A 56 13.24 21.20 -10.58
N LEU A 57 13.76 20.60 -11.64
CA LEU A 57 13.80 19.16 -11.87
C LEU A 57 14.73 18.47 -10.86
N TRP A 58 14.30 17.35 -10.28
CA TRP A 58 15.15 16.54 -9.40
C TRP A 58 14.90 15.04 -9.55
N HIS A 59 15.96 14.27 -9.35
CA HIS A 59 15.91 12.81 -9.22
C HIS A 59 15.68 12.43 -7.74
N LYS A 60 14.59 11.71 -7.44
CA LYS A 60 14.27 11.31 -6.07
C LYS A 60 15.33 10.35 -5.55
N GLY A 61 15.96 10.71 -4.44
CA GLY A 61 17.00 9.89 -3.83
C GLY A 61 18.41 10.10 -4.39
N ALA A 62 18.62 11.00 -5.35
CA ALA A 62 19.95 11.25 -5.93
C ALA A 62 21.03 11.60 -4.90
N THR A 63 20.65 12.27 -3.80
CA THR A 63 21.57 12.61 -2.70
C THR A 63 21.55 11.59 -1.57
N SER A 64 20.40 11.01 -1.25
CA SER A 64 20.23 10.15 -0.07
C SER A 64 20.35 8.65 -0.35
N GLY A 65 20.39 8.24 -1.62
CA GLY A 65 20.27 6.84 -2.05
C GLY A 65 18.85 6.26 -1.96
N HIS A 66 17.87 6.99 -1.40
CA HIS A 66 16.48 6.53 -1.28
C HIS A 66 15.69 6.76 -2.58
N VAL A 67 16.14 6.09 -3.64
CA VAL A 67 15.52 6.10 -4.97
C VAL A 67 14.18 5.36 -4.96
N GLN A 68 13.38 5.59 -6.01
CA GLN A 68 12.09 4.94 -6.22
C GLN A 68 12.12 4.30 -7.61
N HIS A 69 12.26 2.97 -7.66
CA HIS A 69 12.28 2.23 -8.91
C HIS A 69 10.85 2.04 -9.42
N VAL A 70 10.61 2.39 -10.69
CA VAL A 70 9.29 2.35 -11.30
C VAL A 70 8.91 0.90 -11.62
N VAL A 71 7.76 0.46 -11.11
CA VAL A 71 7.12 -0.80 -11.49
C VAL A 71 6.11 -0.53 -12.61
N SER A 72 5.27 0.49 -12.45
CA SER A 72 4.29 0.89 -13.47
C SER A 72 3.86 2.35 -13.31
N LEU A 73 3.35 2.92 -14.40
CA LEU A 73 2.82 4.27 -14.46
C LEU A 73 1.45 4.23 -15.15
N HIS A 74 0.44 4.85 -14.54
CA HIS A 74 -0.92 4.92 -15.07
C HIS A 74 -1.38 6.37 -15.08
N ALA A 75 -1.90 6.85 -16.22
CA ALA A 75 -2.65 8.10 -16.25
C ALA A 75 -4.03 7.89 -15.64
N ASP A 76 -4.61 8.94 -15.04
CA ASP A 76 -6.03 8.95 -14.72
C ASP A 76 -6.90 9.22 -15.96
N CYS A 77 -8.23 9.34 -15.77
CA CYS A 77 -9.18 9.34 -16.87
C CYS A 77 -9.13 10.58 -17.76
N ASP A 78 -8.67 11.72 -17.24
CA ASP A 78 -8.53 12.98 -17.97
C ASP A 78 -7.07 13.43 -18.12
N GLY A 79 -6.12 12.59 -17.69
CA GLY A 79 -4.69 12.69 -18.03
C GLY A 79 -3.94 13.79 -17.27
N ASP A 80 -4.51 14.36 -16.21
CA ASP A 80 -3.86 15.39 -15.41
C ASP A 80 -3.16 14.85 -14.15
N ALA A 81 -3.33 13.56 -13.88
CA ALA A 81 -2.61 12.85 -12.84
C ALA A 81 -1.99 11.53 -13.33
N VAL A 82 -0.94 11.11 -12.63
CA VAL A 82 -0.25 9.84 -12.82
C VAL A 82 -0.16 9.10 -11.49
N LEU A 83 -0.62 7.86 -11.47
CA LEU A 83 -0.32 6.89 -10.42
C LEU A 83 0.99 6.16 -10.77
N ALA A 84 2.01 6.35 -9.93
CA ALA A 84 3.29 5.67 -10.04
C ALA A 84 3.41 4.58 -8.97
N LEU A 85 3.38 3.31 -9.40
CA LEU A 85 3.72 2.19 -8.52
C LEU A 85 5.23 2.01 -8.51
N VAL A 86 5.83 2.00 -7.33
CA VAL A 86 7.30 1.97 -7.18
C VAL A 86 7.76 0.96 -6.12
N THR A 87 9.00 0.50 -6.25
CA THR A 87 9.77 -0.15 -5.19
C THR A 87 10.71 0.89 -4.56
N PRO A 88 10.45 1.36 -3.32
CA PRO A 88 11.32 2.35 -2.67
C PRO A 88 12.58 1.69 -2.09
N ALA A 89 13.76 2.28 -2.35
CA ALA A 89 15.04 1.84 -1.79
C ALA A 89 15.29 2.32 -0.34
N GLY A 90 14.35 3.08 0.23
CA GLY A 90 14.43 3.63 1.58
C GLY A 90 13.24 4.56 1.85
N PRO A 91 13.25 5.28 2.98
CA PRO A 91 12.21 6.26 3.31
C PRO A 91 11.92 7.24 2.16
N ALA A 92 10.64 7.42 1.82
CA ALA A 92 10.24 8.41 0.84
C ALA A 92 10.37 9.84 1.40
N CYS A 93 10.12 10.02 2.70
CA CYS A 93 10.15 11.32 3.35
C CYS A 93 11.55 11.70 3.84
N HIS A 94 11.88 12.98 3.78
CA HIS A 94 13.13 13.53 4.30
C HIS A 94 13.23 13.50 5.83
N THR A 95 12.11 13.28 6.54
CA THR A 95 12.07 13.10 8.00
C THR A 95 12.56 11.71 8.43
N GLY A 96 12.81 10.80 7.49
CA GLY A 96 13.08 9.39 7.76
C GLY A 96 11.82 8.52 7.79
N ALA A 97 10.62 9.11 7.74
CA ALA A 97 9.38 8.36 7.63
C ALA A 97 9.23 7.66 6.26
N ARG A 98 8.61 6.47 6.26
CA ARG A 98 8.37 5.70 5.02
C ARG A 98 7.53 6.50 4.01
N SER A 99 6.45 7.12 4.49
CA SER A 99 5.54 7.96 3.72
C SER A 99 5.59 9.40 4.23
N CYS A 100 5.22 10.37 3.38
CA CYS A 100 4.93 11.74 3.79
C CYS A 100 3.63 11.86 4.61
N PHE A 101 2.73 10.87 4.51
CA PHE A 101 1.43 10.84 5.18
C PHE A 101 1.52 10.07 6.51
N PHE A 102 2.46 10.45 7.38
CA PHE A 102 2.70 9.80 8.68
C PHE A 102 1.96 10.48 9.84
N GLN A 103 1.31 11.63 9.60
CA GLN A 103 0.47 12.32 10.58
C GLN A 103 -1.00 12.12 10.20
N GLY A 104 -1.60 11.03 10.69
CA GLY A 104 -3.02 10.73 10.49
C GLY A 104 -3.30 9.23 10.52
N GLY A 105 -3.81 8.75 11.66
CA GLY A 105 -4.56 7.50 11.74
C GLY A 105 -3.93 6.34 12.52
N GLU A 106 -3.76 6.51 13.83
CA GLU A 106 -4.03 5.50 14.86
C GLU A 106 -4.31 6.27 16.16
N GLU A 107 -5.56 6.71 16.36
CA GLU A 107 -6.13 7.02 17.67
C GLU A 107 -7.65 7.28 17.53
N ASP A 108 -8.41 6.45 18.25
CA ASP A 108 -9.85 6.45 18.52
C ASP A 108 -10.89 6.42 17.38
N ALA A 109 -11.55 5.25 17.29
CA ALA A 109 -12.91 5.08 16.78
C ALA A 109 -13.95 5.75 17.72
N GLY A 110 -13.78 7.05 17.98
CA GLY A 110 -14.78 7.91 18.59
C GLY A 110 -15.62 8.56 17.49
N GLY A 111 -16.87 8.11 17.34
CA GLY A 111 -17.80 8.66 16.37
C GLY A 111 -17.89 10.18 16.47
N VAL A 112 -17.89 10.86 15.32
CA VAL A 112 -18.23 12.29 15.27
C VAL A 112 -19.73 12.40 15.51
N SER A 113 -20.13 12.48 16.77
CA SER A 113 -21.48 12.91 17.14
C SER A 113 -21.55 14.42 16.97
N ALA A 114 -22.36 14.88 16.02
CA ALA A 114 -22.77 16.26 15.95
C ALA A 114 -23.75 16.55 17.10
N SER A 115 -23.39 17.49 17.97
CA SER A 115 -24.31 18.10 18.93
C SER A 115 -24.32 19.60 18.64
N ALA A 116 -25.46 20.08 18.16
CA ALA A 116 -25.78 21.49 18.07
C ALA A 116 -26.22 21.98 19.46
N GLU A 117 -25.76 23.16 19.89
CA GLU A 117 -26.49 24.03 20.81
C GLU A 117 -25.93 25.46 20.78
N GLU A 118 -26.87 26.41 20.80
CA GLU A 118 -26.74 27.86 20.62
C GLU A 118 -26.06 28.55 21.81
N MET A 119 -25.36 29.68 21.58
CA MET A 119 -25.41 30.82 22.51
C MET A 119 -25.08 32.14 21.79
N ALA A 120 -25.89 33.16 22.10
CA ALA A 120 -26.00 34.45 21.45
C ALA A 120 -24.94 35.50 21.86
N GLY A 121 -24.64 36.42 20.95
CA GLY A 121 -24.00 37.71 21.21
C GLY A 121 -23.29 38.29 19.99
N GLY A 122 -23.79 39.40 19.43
CA GLY A 122 -23.09 40.19 18.38
C GLY A 122 -22.77 41.61 18.85
N PRO A 123 -22.24 42.51 17.97
CA PRO A 123 -21.20 42.36 16.94
C PRO A 123 -20.04 43.37 17.17
N PRO A 124 -19.02 43.46 16.29
CA PRO A 124 -19.06 44.57 15.33
C PRO A 124 -18.62 44.20 13.89
N GLN A 125 -18.97 45.10 12.97
CA GLN A 125 -19.03 44.96 11.53
C GLN A 125 -17.69 44.74 10.83
N GLU A 126 -17.67 43.83 9.86
CA GLU A 126 -16.63 43.71 8.83
C GLU A 126 -17.27 43.48 7.44
N GLN A 127 -16.67 44.07 6.41
CA GLN A 127 -17.22 44.29 5.06
C GLN A 127 -17.40 42.99 4.23
N PRO A 128 -18.26 42.97 3.19
CA PRO A 128 -18.58 41.74 2.47
C PRO A 128 -17.49 41.37 1.44
N THR A 129 -16.97 40.15 1.53
CA THR A 129 -16.26 39.47 0.44
C THR A 129 -17.23 38.50 -0.28
N PRO A 130 -17.06 38.24 -1.59
CA PRO A 130 -17.96 37.35 -2.31
C PRO A 130 -17.73 35.90 -1.84
N SER A 131 -18.81 35.27 -1.39
CA SER A 131 -18.85 33.87 -0.97
C SER A 131 -18.55 32.94 -2.15
N SER A 132 -17.52 32.10 -1.98
CA SER A 132 -17.30 30.94 -2.84
C SER A 132 -18.46 29.95 -2.67
N PRO A 133 -18.92 29.28 -3.75
CA PRO A 133 -19.99 28.31 -3.63
C PRO A 133 -19.52 27.12 -2.79
N THR A 134 -20.26 26.84 -1.71
CA THR A 134 -20.09 25.62 -0.92
C THR A 134 -20.52 24.43 -1.77
N ILE A 135 -19.55 23.68 -2.29
CA ILE A 135 -19.81 22.36 -2.89
C ILE A 135 -20.07 21.40 -1.73
N PRO A 136 -21.21 20.67 -1.71
CA PRO A 136 -21.44 19.63 -0.72
C PRO A 136 -20.35 18.56 -0.86
N HIS A 137 -19.59 18.36 0.22
CA HIS A 137 -18.55 17.34 0.31
C HIS A 137 -19.20 15.96 0.37
N GLN A 138 -19.62 15.43 -0.78
CA GLN A 138 -19.92 14.01 -0.88
C GLN A 138 -18.61 13.25 -0.70
N SER A 139 -18.54 12.45 0.37
CA SER A 139 -17.44 11.54 0.65
C SER A 139 -17.31 10.58 -0.53
N ILE A 140 -16.32 10.80 -1.39
CA ILE A 140 -15.92 9.81 -2.39
C ILE A 140 -15.22 8.70 -1.61
N PRO A 141 -15.73 7.46 -1.56
CA PRO A 141 -14.96 6.37 -1.00
C PRO A 141 -13.71 6.20 -1.88
N ALA A 142 -12.53 6.36 -1.27
CA ALA A 142 -11.28 5.99 -1.91
C ALA A 142 -11.38 4.54 -2.42
N PRO A 143 -10.66 4.14 -3.47
CA PRO A 143 -10.49 2.72 -3.79
C PRO A 143 -9.75 2.07 -2.62
N THR A 144 -10.51 1.58 -1.64
CA THR A 144 -9.99 0.89 -0.48
C THR A 144 -9.82 -0.56 -0.89
N VAL A 145 -8.60 -0.93 -1.30
CA VAL A 145 -8.15 -2.29 -1.02
C VAL A 145 -8.35 -2.48 0.48
N SER A 146 -9.13 -3.48 0.88
CA SER A 146 -9.36 -3.72 2.30
C SER A 146 -7.99 -3.88 2.98
N THR A 147 -7.80 -3.33 4.17
CA THR A 147 -6.57 -3.54 4.95
C THR A 147 -6.22 -5.03 5.04
N ALA A 148 -7.25 -5.90 5.07
CA ALA A 148 -7.08 -7.35 5.04
C ALA A 148 -6.44 -7.87 3.74
N ASP A 149 -6.89 -7.39 2.58
CA ASP A 149 -6.35 -7.80 1.27
C ASP A 149 -4.88 -7.38 1.14
N ALA A 150 -4.55 -6.16 1.60
CA ALA A 150 -3.18 -5.66 1.61
C ALA A 150 -2.26 -6.48 2.53
N VAL A 151 -2.75 -6.89 3.71
CA VAL A 151 -2.00 -7.72 4.66
C VAL A 151 -1.73 -9.11 4.08
N LEU A 152 -2.75 -9.77 3.51
CA LEU A 152 -2.60 -11.09 2.89
C LEU A 152 -1.64 -11.06 1.69
N ALA A 153 -1.77 -10.05 0.81
CA ALA A 153 -0.88 -9.86 -0.32
C ALA A 153 0.58 -9.64 0.12
N HIS A 154 0.79 -8.82 1.16
CA HIS A 154 2.12 -8.59 1.72
C HIS A 154 2.73 -9.87 2.32
N LEU A 155 1.94 -10.64 3.07
CA LEU A 155 2.37 -11.90 3.65
C LEU A 155 2.75 -12.91 2.56
N ALA A 156 1.90 -13.10 1.56
CA ALA A 156 2.16 -13.99 0.44
C ALA A 156 3.42 -13.60 -0.33
N THR A 157 3.61 -12.30 -0.59
CA THR A 157 4.84 -11.78 -1.22
C THR A 157 6.08 -12.12 -0.40
N THR A 158 6.04 -11.88 0.91
CA THR A 158 7.16 -12.17 1.81
C THR A 158 7.50 -13.66 1.84
N ILE A 159 6.49 -14.54 1.82
CA ILE A 159 6.68 -15.99 1.76
C ILE A 159 7.30 -16.39 0.41
N ALA A 160 6.83 -15.84 -0.70
CA ALA A 160 7.35 -16.10 -2.04
C ALA A 160 8.81 -15.66 -2.18
N GLU A 161 9.17 -14.46 -1.71
CA GLU A 161 10.56 -13.97 -1.68
C GLU A 161 11.47 -14.92 -0.89
N ARG A 162 11.00 -15.40 0.28
CA ARG A 162 11.75 -16.36 1.10
C ARG A 162 11.90 -17.73 0.44
N ALA A 163 10.91 -18.16 -0.33
CA ALA A 163 10.97 -19.39 -1.12
C ALA A 163 11.95 -19.27 -2.30
N ALA A 164 11.91 -18.14 -3.02
CA ALA A 164 12.82 -17.86 -4.13
C ALA A 164 14.30 -17.74 -3.69
N ALA A 165 14.53 -17.36 -2.43
CA ALA A 165 15.87 -17.28 -1.85
C ALA A 165 16.47 -18.64 -1.42
N LEU A 166 15.78 -19.76 -1.63
CA LEU A 166 16.29 -21.10 -1.33
C LEU A 166 16.95 -21.75 -2.56
N PRO A 167 18.01 -22.57 -2.38
CA PRO A 167 18.66 -22.89 -1.11
C PRO A 167 19.53 -21.74 -0.59
N LEU A 168 19.66 -21.63 0.73
CA LEU A 168 20.48 -20.60 1.35
C LEU A 168 21.98 -20.88 1.17
N PRO A 169 22.82 -19.82 1.05
CA PRO A 169 24.27 -19.97 1.08
C PRO A 169 24.77 -20.60 2.38
N ALA A 170 25.93 -21.26 2.31
CA ALA A 170 26.57 -21.85 3.48
C ALA A 170 26.83 -20.80 4.57
N GLY A 171 26.50 -21.13 5.83
CA GLY A 171 26.69 -20.25 6.99
C GLY A 171 25.54 -19.25 7.23
N VAL A 172 24.53 -19.19 6.37
CA VAL A 172 23.33 -18.36 6.59
C VAL A 172 22.28 -19.13 7.40
N THR A 173 21.85 -18.57 8.53
CA THR A 173 20.79 -19.16 9.35
C THR A 173 19.43 -18.97 8.67
N PRO A 174 18.64 -20.03 8.45
CA PRO A 174 17.31 -19.91 7.85
C PRO A 174 16.32 -19.22 8.78
N SER A 175 15.51 -18.32 8.23
CA SER A 175 14.32 -17.80 8.91
C SER A 175 13.32 -18.92 9.24
N TYR A 176 12.35 -18.65 10.12
CA TYR A 176 11.30 -19.62 10.44
C TYR A 176 10.55 -20.10 9.18
N THR A 177 10.13 -19.19 8.30
CA THR A 177 9.50 -19.53 7.03
C THR A 177 10.41 -20.39 6.15
N GLN A 178 11.71 -20.10 6.06
CA GLN A 178 12.64 -20.90 5.27
C GLN A 178 12.87 -22.31 5.83
N ARG A 179 12.84 -22.47 7.16
CA ARG A 179 12.83 -23.80 7.79
C ARG A 179 11.58 -24.58 7.42
N LEU A 180 10.40 -23.96 7.52
CA LEU A 180 9.14 -24.57 7.10
C LEU A 180 9.14 -24.94 5.62
N LEU A 181 9.63 -24.07 4.73
CA LEU A 181 9.72 -24.33 3.29
C LEU A 181 10.65 -25.52 2.99
N SER A 182 11.78 -25.62 3.70
CA SER A 182 12.78 -26.67 3.48
C SER A 182 12.45 -28.01 4.14
N ASP A 183 11.59 -28.02 5.17
CA ASP A 183 11.23 -29.23 5.93
C ASP A 183 9.74 -29.56 5.77
N ARG A 184 9.45 -30.60 4.97
CA ARG A 184 8.09 -31.10 4.75
C ARG A 184 7.41 -31.57 6.04
N ASN A 185 8.14 -32.25 6.92
CA ASN A 185 7.55 -32.85 8.12
C ASN A 185 7.19 -31.76 9.12
N LEU A 186 8.09 -30.79 9.34
CA LEU A 186 7.81 -29.62 10.17
C LEU A 186 6.60 -28.84 9.65
N ARG A 187 6.55 -28.61 8.33
CA ARG A 187 5.46 -27.86 7.70
C ARG A 187 4.10 -28.54 7.87
N LEU A 188 4.02 -29.84 7.60
CA LEU A 188 2.77 -30.60 7.75
C LEU A 188 2.35 -30.75 9.21
N LYS A 189 3.32 -30.92 10.13
CA LYS A 189 3.06 -30.95 11.56
C LYS A 189 2.40 -29.66 12.02
N LYS A 190 3.01 -28.50 11.72
CA LYS A 190 2.47 -27.20 12.11
C LYS A 190 1.09 -26.96 11.50
N LEU A 191 0.91 -27.22 10.20
CA LEU A 191 -0.40 -27.06 9.54
C LEU A 191 -1.51 -27.88 10.23
N GLY A 192 -1.20 -29.12 10.65
CA GLY A 192 -2.15 -29.97 11.37
C GLY A 192 -2.42 -29.53 12.82
N GLU A 193 -1.38 -29.03 13.51
CA GLU A 193 -1.52 -28.45 14.86
C GLU A 193 -2.47 -27.25 14.83
N GLU A 194 -2.22 -26.23 14.00
CA GLU A 194 -3.05 -25.01 14.01
C GLU A 194 -4.50 -25.29 13.58
N ALA A 195 -4.71 -26.27 12.69
CA ALA A 195 -6.06 -26.67 12.29
C ALA A 195 -6.83 -27.29 13.46
N THR A 196 -6.13 -28.06 14.30
CA THR A 196 -6.72 -28.67 15.50
C THR A 196 -6.96 -27.62 16.57
N GLU A 197 -6.01 -26.71 16.78
CA GLU A 197 -6.13 -25.63 17.76
C GLU A 197 -7.26 -24.67 17.41
N LEU A 198 -7.40 -24.27 16.14
CA LEU A 198 -8.52 -23.47 15.68
C LEU A 198 -9.86 -24.17 15.90
N ALA A 199 -9.95 -25.46 15.60
CA ALA A 199 -11.17 -26.23 15.80
C ALA A 199 -11.57 -26.30 17.28
N VAL A 200 -10.61 -26.50 18.18
CA VAL A 200 -10.83 -26.51 19.64
C VAL A 200 -11.25 -25.11 20.12
N ALA A 201 -10.53 -24.05 19.72
CA ALA A 201 -10.87 -22.69 20.13
C ALA A 201 -12.28 -22.27 19.67
N CYS A 202 -12.69 -22.69 18.47
CA CYS A 202 -14.06 -22.47 17.99
C CYS A 202 -15.09 -23.26 18.80
N ALA A 203 -14.80 -24.52 19.14
CA ALA A 203 -15.69 -25.37 19.93
C ALA A 203 -15.88 -24.83 21.36
N ASP A 204 -14.84 -24.21 21.91
CA ASP A 204 -14.85 -23.58 23.24
C ASP A 204 -15.42 -22.15 23.22
N GLU A 205 -15.82 -21.63 22.04
CA GLU A 205 -16.27 -20.25 21.82
C GLU A 205 -15.25 -19.17 22.27
N ASP A 206 -13.97 -19.54 22.34
CA ASP A 206 -12.85 -18.66 22.72
C ASP A 206 -12.47 -17.77 21.54
N ARG A 207 -13.10 -16.60 21.44
CA ARG A 207 -12.91 -15.67 20.33
C ARG A 207 -11.46 -15.18 20.16
N PRO A 208 -10.75 -14.68 21.21
CA PRO A 208 -9.36 -14.26 21.05
C PRO A 208 -8.48 -15.38 20.53
N ARG A 209 -8.58 -16.57 21.12
CA ARG A 209 -7.78 -17.70 20.69
C ARG A 209 -8.13 -18.13 19.28
N ALA A 210 -9.41 -18.24 18.94
CA ALA A 210 -9.84 -18.60 17.59
C ALA A 210 -9.30 -17.62 16.54
N ALA A 211 -9.18 -16.32 16.85
CA ALA A 211 -8.57 -15.35 15.96
C ALA A 211 -7.05 -15.56 15.79
N GLU A 212 -6.34 -15.88 16.87
CA GLU A 212 -4.90 -16.23 16.83
C GLU A 212 -4.65 -17.48 15.99
N GLU A 213 -5.37 -18.57 16.27
CA GLU A 213 -5.23 -19.84 15.52
C GLU A 213 -5.67 -19.69 14.06
N ALA A 214 -6.65 -18.81 13.78
CA ALA A 214 -7.05 -18.47 12.42
C ALA A 214 -5.94 -17.72 11.66
N GLY A 215 -5.18 -16.86 12.35
CA GLY A 215 -3.99 -16.23 11.79
C GLY A 215 -2.90 -17.26 11.45
N ASP A 216 -2.65 -18.17 12.38
CA ASP A 216 -1.62 -19.20 12.24
C ASP A 216 -1.97 -20.22 11.14
N ILE A 217 -3.23 -20.64 11.03
CA ILE A 217 -3.65 -21.53 9.94
C ILE A 217 -3.52 -20.85 8.57
N VAL A 218 -3.85 -19.56 8.46
CA VAL A 218 -3.69 -18.79 7.21
C VAL A 218 -2.22 -18.72 6.84
N TYR A 219 -1.35 -18.35 7.78
CA TYR A 219 0.09 -18.32 7.57
C TYR A 219 0.64 -19.68 7.11
N HIS A 220 0.34 -20.75 7.86
CA HIS A 220 0.84 -22.10 7.57
C HIS A 220 0.29 -22.67 6.26
N THR A 221 -0.95 -22.33 5.89
CA THR A 221 -1.53 -22.68 4.59
C THR A 221 -0.76 -22.01 3.45
N LEU A 222 -0.52 -20.70 3.52
CA LEU A 222 0.23 -19.98 2.49
C LEU A 222 1.66 -20.52 2.32
N VAL A 223 2.33 -20.88 3.42
CA VAL A 223 3.66 -21.53 3.37
C VAL A 223 3.59 -22.92 2.73
N ALA A 224 2.55 -23.71 3.03
CA ALA A 224 2.33 -25.03 2.44
C ALA A 224 2.08 -24.96 0.93
N LEU A 225 1.28 -24.00 0.47
CA LEU A 225 0.99 -23.75 -0.94
C LEU A 225 2.24 -23.27 -1.68
N ALA A 226 2.96 -22.29 -1.12
CA ALA A 226 4.19 -21.78 -1.74
C ALA A 226 5.26 -22.87 -1.92
N ALA A 227 5.37 -23.81 -0.98
CA ALA A 227 6.32 -24.93 -1.07
C ALA A 227 6.06 -25.88 -2.25
N ILE A 228 4.86 -25.85 -2.84
CA ILE A 228 4.49 -26.66 -4.01
C ILE A 228 4.18 -25.79 -5.25
N GLY A 229 4.51 -24.50 -5.20
CA GLY A 229 4.34 -23.58 -6.32
C GLY A 229 2.91 -23.06 -6.52
N VAL A 230 2.02 -23.22 -5.54
CA VAL A 230 0.67 -22.64 -5.57
C VAL A 230 0.72 -21.25 -4.94
N THR A 231 0.15 -20.27 -5.64
CA THR A 231 0.17 -18.85 -5.28
C THR A 231 -1.10 -18.40 -4.55
N LEU A 232 -1.07 -17.18 -3.99
CA LEU A 232 -2.27 -16.56 -3.44
C LEU A 232 -3.33 -16.29 -4.52
N ASP A 233 -2.91 -16.02 -5.75
CA ASP A 233 -3.82 -15.80 -6.88
C ASP A 233 -4.57 -17.10 -7.20
N ASP A 234 -3.86 -18.24 -7.27
CA ASP A 234 -4.48 -19.56 -7.47
C ASP A 234 -5.52 -19.88 -6.38
N LEU A 235 -5.19 -19.61 -5.12
CA LEU A 235 -6.12 -19.77 -4.00
C LEU A 235 -7.34 -18.85 -4.13
N THR A 236 -7.11 -17.60 -4.51
CA THR A 236 -8.16 -16.59 -4.66
C THR A 236 -9.11 -16.95 -5.80
N GLU A 237 -8.63 -17.47 -6.92
CA GLU A 237 -9.46 -17.99 -8.01
C GLU A 237 -10.40 -19.10 -7.52
N VAL A 238 -9.90 -20.04 -6.71
CA VAL A 238 -10.72 -21.11 -6.11
C VAL A 238 -11.80 -20.54 -5.18
N LEU A 239 -11.46 -19.53 -4.37
CA LEU A 239 -12.42 -18.88 -3.47
C LEU A 239 -13.48 -18.09 -4.24
N GLN A 240 -13.08 -17.35 -5.28
CA GLN A 240 -13.99 -16.61 -6.16
C GLN A 240 -14.95 -17.51 -6.92
N ALA A 241 -14.52 -18.73 -7.28
CA ALA A 241 -15.41 -19.70 -7.91
C ALA A 241 -16.49 -20.23 -6.93
N ARG A 242 -16.21 -20.23 -5.63
CA ARG A 242 -17.12 -20.71 -4.56
C ARG A 242 -18.07 -19.63 -4.03
N SER A 243 -17.74 -18.36 -4.23
CA SER A 243 -18.58 -17.23 -3.79
C SER A 243 -19.70 -16.87 -4.79
N ARG A 244 -19.86 -17.68 -5.85
CA ARG A 244 -20.90 -17.54 -6.87
C ARG A 244 -22.07 -18.47 -6.63
#